data_AF-A0A0L1J0C2-F1
#
_entry.id   AF-A0A0L1J0C2-F1
#
_cell.length_a   1.000
_cell.length_b   1.000
_cell.length_c   1.000
_cell.angle_alpha   90.00
_cell.angle_beta   90.00
_cell.angle_gamma   90.00
#
_symmetry.space_group_name_H-M   'P 1'
#
loop_
_entity.id
_entity.type
_entity.pdbx_description
1 polymer ?
#
loop_
_entity_poly.entity_id
_entity_poly.type
_entity_poly.pdbx_seq_one_letter_code
_entity_poly.pdbx_strand_id
1 'polypeptide(L)' 'MSPRFRLVFFAPPSAVPACKTAIFSAGTSQFRPGDAANPHIGKVGELETTEEVRVEALCASEDIARKAVEALKK' A
#
# COMPACT_ATOMS: atom_id res chain seq x y z
N MET A 1 -14.03 23.34 -10.67
CA MET A 1 -13.99 22.08 -9.91
C MET A 1 -12.55 21.88 -9.47
N SER A 2 -12.27 21.87 -8.17
CA SER A 2 -10.90 21.63 -7.68
C SER A 2 -10.54 20.14 -7.82
N PRO A 3 -9.32 19.78 -8.24
CA PRO A 3 -8.91 18.39 -8.36
C PRO A 3 -8.89 17.72 -6.98
N ARG A 4 -9.46 16.51 -6.89
CA ARG A 4 -9.41 15.65 -5.70
C ARG A 4 -8.56 14.43 -6.03
N PHE A 5 -7.64 14.09 -5.15
CA PHE A 5 -6.74 12.96 -5.34
C PHE A 5 -7.14 11.84 -4.38
N ARG A 6 -7.12 10.60 -4.87
CA ARG A 6 -7.30 9.39 -4.05
C ARG A 6 -5.97 8.68 -3.98
N LEU A 7 -5.46 8.49 -2.77
CA LEU A 7 -4.28 7.67 -2.51
C LEU A 7 -4.74 6.26 -2.15
N VAL A 8 -4.27 5.26 -2.89
CA VAL A 8 -4.54 3.84 -2.64
C VAL A 8 -3.23 3.10 -2.52
N PHE A 9 -3.03 2.39 -1.42
CA PHE A 9 -1.85 1.56 -1.20
C PHE A 9 -2.21 0.33 -0.36
N PHE A 10 -1.37 -0.70 -0.44
CA PHE A 10 -1.46 -1.90 0.38
C PHE A 10 -0.44 -1.83 1.51
N ALA A 11 -0.83 -2.28 2.69
CA ALA A 11 0.03 -2.27 3.88
C ALA A 11 -0.08 -3.60 4.64
N PRO A 12 1.01 -4.03 5.32
CA PRO A 12 0.97 -5.22 6.14
C PRO A 12 0.04 -5.03 7.35
N PRO A 13 -0.56 -6.11 7.88
CA PRO A 13 -1.48 -6.04 9.01
C PRO A 13 -0.90 -5.31 10.25
N SER A 14 0.42 -5.38 10.45
CA SER A 14 1.12 -4.69 11.54
C SER A 14 1.08 -3.16 11.44
N ALA A 15 0.96 -2.60 10.24
CA ALA A 15 0.89 -1.15 10.00
C ALA A 15 -0.54 -0.58 10.10
N VAL A 16 -1.55 -1.43 10.26
CA VAL A 16 -2.97 -1.06 10.31
C VAL A 16 -3.30 -0.06 11.42
N PRO A 17 -2.77 -0.16 12.66
CA PRO A 17 -3.06 0.83 13.70
C PRO A 17 -2.60 2.25 13.34
N ALA A 18 -1.46 2.37 12.65
CA ALA A 18 -0.94 3.67 12.21
C ALA A 18 -1.75 4.23 11.05
N CYS A 19 -2.20 3.38 10.14
CA CYS A 19 -3.03 3.80 9.03
C CYS A 19 -4.48 4.13 9.47
N LYS A 20 -4.95 3.64 10.66
CA LYS A 20 -6.38 3.50 11.06
C LYS A 20 -7.22 4.77 10.99
N THR A 21 -6.57 5.92 10.84
CA THR A 21 -7.18 7.22 10.55
C THR A 21 -7.71 7.34 9.11
N ALA A 22 -7.44 6.38 8.23
CA ALA A 22 -7.92 6.29 6.85
C ALA A 22 -9.07 5.25 6.68
N ILE A 23 -9.66 5.12 5.49
CA ILE A 23 -10.71 4.13 5.19
C ILE A 23 -10.03 2.83 4.71
N PHE A 24 -10.45 1.66 5.23
CA PHE A 24 -9.76 0.38 4.96
C PHE A 24 -10.67 -0.74 4.47
N SER A 25 -10.08 -1.64 3.70
CA SER A 25 -10.65 -2.94 3.34
C SER A 25 -9.57 -4.03 3.47
N ALA A 26 -9.87 -5.09 4.23
CA ALA A 26 -8.99 -6.26 4.33
C ALA A 26 -9.07 -7.11 3.05
N GLY A 27 -7.94 -7.67 2.63
CA GLY A 27 -7.88 -8.51 1.44
C GLY A 27 -6.62 -9.35 1.35
N THR A 28 -6.44 -9.96 0.19
CA THR A 28 -5.29 -10.80 -0.10
C THR A 28 -4.61 -10.28 -1.35
N SER A 29 -3.30 -10.13 -1.27
CA SER A 29 -2.44 -9.71 -2.37
C SER A 29 -1.72 -10.92 -2.96
N GLN A 30 -1.45 -10.87 -4.26
CA GLN A 30 -0.71 -11.90 -4.97
C GLN A 30 0.42 -11.26 -5.76
N PHE A 31 1.62 -11.83 -5.63
CA PHE A 31 2.77 -11.41 -6.39
C PHE A 31 3.68 -12.60 -6.69
N ARG A 32 4.50 -12.47 -7.72
CA ARG A 32 5.48 -13.49 -8.11
C ARG A 32 6.85 -12.82 -8.20
N PRO A 33 7.78 -13.10 -7.27
CA PRO A 33 9.11 -12.52 -7.34
C PRO A 33 9.82 -12.96 -8.63
N GLY A 34 10.36 -11.98 -9.36
CA GLY A 34 11.12 -12.24 -10.59
C GLY A 34 12.53 -12.77 -10.31
N ASP A 35 13.22 -13.21 -11.35
CA ASP A 35 14.48 -13.97 -11.25
C ASP A 35 15.63 -13.23 -10.53
N ALA A 36 15.64 -11.90 -10.58
CA ALA A 36 16.63 -11.05 -9.91
C ALA A 36 16.17 -10.54 -8.53
N ALA A 37 15.01 -10.98 -8.04
CA ALA A 37 14.49 -10.53 -6.75
C ALA A 37 15.21 -11.23 -5.59
N ASN A 38 15.44 -10.49 -4.51
CA ASN A 38 15.82 -11.05 -3.21
C ASN A 38 14.63 -10.89 -2.24
N PRO A 39 13.62 -11.77 -2.33
CA PRO A 39 12.36 -11.59 -1.60
C PRO A 39 12.56 -11.79 -0.09
N HIS A 40 12.01 -10.88 0.70
CA HIS A 40 11.89 -11.05 2.16
C HIS A 40 10.71 -11.99 2.52
N ILE A 41 9.74 -12.15 1.60
CA ILE A 41 8.56 -13.01 1.69
C ILE A 41 8.35 -13.69 0.34
N GLY A 42 8.10 -15.00 0.34
CA GLY A 42 7.92 -15.83 -0.85
C GLY A 42 9.21 -16.31 -1.50
N LYS A 43 9.10 -16.98 -2.64
CA LYS A 43 10.22 -17.57 -3.38
C LYS A 43 10.25 -17.10 -4.83
N VAL A 44 11.47 -16.93 -5.36
CA VAL A 44 11.70 -16.56 -6.76
C VAL A 44 11.02 -17.55 -7.70
N GLY A 45 10.25 -17.03 -8.65
CA GLY A 45 9.53 -17.85 -9.63
C GLY A 45 8.27 -18.54 -9.08
N GLU A 46 7.90 -18.38 -7.82
CA GLU A 46 6.68 -18.94 -7.23
C GLU A 46 5.63 -17.85 -6.97
N LEU A 47 4.36 -18.17 -7.21
CA LEU A 47 3.25 -17.26 -6.90
C LEU A 47 3.03 -17.25 -5.39
N GLU A 48 3.21 -16.10 -4.77
CA GLU A 48 3.01 -15.88 -3.34
C GLU A 48 1.67 -15.19 -3.09
N THR A 49 1.05 -15.52 -1.95
CA THR A 49 -0.25 -14.99 -1.55
C THR A 49 -0.16 -14.52 -0.11
N THR A 50 -0.42 -13.24 0.16
CA THR A 50 -0.23 -12.65 1.49
C THR A 50 -1.42 -11.80 1.92
N GLU A 51 -1.70 -11.78 3.22
CA GLU A 51 -2.76 -10.96 3.81
C GLU A 51 -2.31 -9.50 3.87
N GLU A 52 -3.11 -8.61 3.28
CA GLU A 52 -2.84 -7.17 3.28
C GLU A 52 -4.13 -6.38 3.50
N VAL A 53 -3.96 -5.11 3.87
CA VAL A 53 -5.09 -4.19 3.95
C VAL A 53 -4.92 -3.11 2.89
N ARG A 54 -5.98 -2.87 2.12
CA ARG A 54 -6.09 -1.75 1.20
C ARG A 54 -6.49 -0.51 1.98
N VAL A 55 -5.69 0.54 1.87
CA VAL A 55 -5.93 1.84 2.50
C VAL A 55 -6.35 2.85 1.44
N GLU A 56 -7.46 3.55 1.65
CA GLU A 56 -7.89 4.66 0.80
C GLU A 56 -7.97 5.97 1.61
N ALA A 57 -7.28 7.00 1.10
CA ALA A 57 -7.30 8.34 1.69
C ALA A 57 -7.59 9.40 0.62
N LEU A 58 -8.48 10.34 0.96
CA LEU A 58 -8.73 11.52 0.14
C LEU A 58 -7.70 12.59 0.47
N CYS A 59 -6.98 13.06 -0.54
CA CYS A 59 -6.05 14.17 -0.41
C CYS A 59 -6.71 15.45 -0.95
N ALA A 60 -6.66 16.51 -0.14
CA ALA A 60 -7.30 17.79 -0.47
C ALA A 60 -6.60 18.55 -1.61
N SER A 61 -5.34 18.22 -1.91
CA SER A 61 -4.56 18.79 -3.02
C SER A 61 -3.43 17.84 -3.46
N GLU A 62 -2.79 18.15 -4.58
CA GLU A 62 -1.64 17.40 -5.10
C GLU A 62 -0.45 17.47 -4.13
N ASP A 63 -0.15 18.63 -3.58
CA ASP A 63 0.95 18.82 -2.63
C ASP A 63 0.78 17.94 -1.38
N ILE A 64 -0.46 17.80 -0.90
CA ILE A 64 -0.77 16.93 0.23
C ILE A 64 -0.59 15.46 -0.17
N ALA A 65 -1.02 15.06 -1.37
CA ALA A 65 -0.81 13.71 -1.87
C ALA A 65 0.68 13.38 -1.98
N ARG A 66 1.51 14.29 -2.51
CA ARG A 66 2.96 14.13 -2.60
C ARG A 66 3.61 14.00 -1.23
N LYS A 67 3.25 14.85 -0.27
CA LYS A 67 3.74 14.76 1.12
C LYS A 67 3.34 13.44 1.78
N ALA A 68 2.14 12.94 1.54
CA ALA A 68 1.69 11.65 2.07
C ALA A 68 2.53 10.50 1.49
N VAL A 69 2.79 10.50 0.18
CA VAL A 69 3.67 9.49 -0.46
C VAL A 69 5.08 9.53 0.12
N GLU A 70 5.66 10.72 0.32
CA GLU A 70 7.00 10.85 0.92
C GLU A 70 7.05 10.39 2.38
N ALA A 71 5.97 10.56 3.13
CA ALA A 71 5.87 10.04 4.49
C ALA A 71 5.75 8.51 4.52
N LEU A 72 5.06 7.90 3.55
CA LEU A 72 4.86 6.45 3.45
C LEU A 72 6.08 5.66 2.99
N LYS A 73 7.05 6.32 2.33
CA LYS A 73 8.30 5.70 1.88
C LYS A 73 9.32 5.47 3.00
N LYS A 74 9.08 6.00 4.20
CA LYS A 74 9.97 5.92 5.37
C LYS A 74 9.52 4.82 6.31
#